data_AF-A0ABD5DWW3-F1
#
_entry.id   AF-A0ABD5DWW3-F1
#
_cell.length_a   1.000
_cell.length_b   1.000
_cell.length_c   1.000
_cell.angle_alpha   90.00
_cell.angle_beta   90.00
_cell.angle_gamma   90.00
#
_symmetry.space_group_name_H-M   'P 1'
#
loop_
_entity.id
_entity.type
_entity.pdbx_description
1 polymer ?
#
loop_
_entity_poly.entity_id
_entity_poly.type
_entity_poly.pdbx_seq_one_letter_code
_entity_poly.pdbx_strand_id
1 'polypeptide(L)'
;YMRTTEGPRRVDVIYRRIDDAWLDPLAFRADSMLGVPGLLSVYRAGGVVLANAIGTGVADDKSIYPYVPEMIRFYLGEQPILSNIP
;
A
#
# COMPACT_ATOMS: atom_id res chain seq x y z
N TYR A 1 -12.22 -6.19 12.10
CA TYR A 1 -13.69 -6.28 12.06
C TYR A 1 -14.29 -4.90 12.11
N MET A 2 -15.35 -4.65 11.35
CA MET A 2 -16.16 -3.44 11.40
C MET A 2 -17.20 -3.56 12.52
N ARG A 3 -17.42 -2.48 13.27
CA ARG A 3 -18.44 -2.42 14.31
C ARG A 3 -19.81 -2.14 13.68
N THR A 4 -20.82 -2.91 14.03
CA THR A 4 -22.22 -2.69 13.64
C THR A 4 -23.13 -2.90 14.84
N THR A 5 -24.38 -2.46 14.77
CA THR A 5 -25.40 -2.69 15.82
C THR A 5 -25.73 -4.17 16.01
N GLU A 6 -25.54 -4.98 14.97
CA GLU A 6 -25.76 -6.43 14.99
C GLU A 6 -24.52 -7.23 15.45
N GLY A 7 -23.42 -6.55 15.76
CA GLY A 7 -22.16 -7.17 16.17
C GLY A 7 -20.99 -6.91 15.20
N PRO A 8 -19.83 -7.54 15.44
CA PRO A 8 -18.65 -7.36 14.59
C PRO A 8 -18.82 -8.06 13.23
N ARG A 9 -18.62 -7.32 12.13
CA ARG A 9 -18.61 -7.84 10.75
C ARG A 9 -17.17 -7.97 10.26
N ARG A 10 -16.81 -9.09 9.65
CA ARG A 10 -15.47 -9.28 9.06
C ARG A 10 -15.30 -8.30 7.89
N VAL A 11 -14.08 -7.76 7.73
CA VAL A 11 -13.70 -6.91 6.60
C VAL A 11 -12.58 -7.64 5.88
N ASP A 12 -12.79 -7.97 4.61
CA ASP A 12 -11.86 -8.78 3.84
C ASP A 12 -10.93 -7.93 2.96
N VAL A 13 -11.42 -6.79 2.47
CA VAL A 13 -10.65 -5.83 1.66
C VAL A 13 -10.91 -4.41 2.14
N ILE A 14 -9.84 -3.62 2.27
CA ILE A 14 -9.91 -2.18 2.62
C ILE A 14 -9.30 -1.38 1.47
N TYR A 15 -10.13 -0.54 0.84
CA TYR A 15 -9.64 0.55 0.02
C TYR A 15 -9.21 1.70 0.94
N ARG A 16 -7.90 1.85 1.15
CA ARG A 16 -7.34 2.86 2.06
C ARG A 16 -7.11 4.19 1.33
N ARG A 17 -7.35 5.27 2.07
CA ARG A 17 -7.05 6.66 1.66
C ARG A 17 -6.19 7.37 2.70
N ILE A 18 -5.37 6.59 3.38
CA ILE A 18 -4.46 7.00 4.45
C ILE A 18 -3.06 6.47 4.07
N ASP A 19 -2.04 7.29 4.26
CA ASP A 19 -0.64 6.92 3.98
C ASP A 19 -0.13 5.83 4.92
N ASP A 20 0.85 5.04 4.44
CA ASP A 20 1.38 3.86 5.15
C ASP A 20 1.79 4.17 6.59
N ALA A 21 2.48 5.30 6.78
CA ALA A 21 2.99 5.72 8.08
C ALA A 21 1.90 5.88 9.15
N TRP A 22 0.64 6.07 8.75
CA TRP A 22 -0.48 6.32 9.66
C TRP A 22 -1.39 5.11 9.84
N LEU A 23 -1.17 3.99 9.12
CA LEU A 23 -2.09 2.85 9.08
C LEU A 23 -2.13 2.00 10.35
N ASP A 24 -1.01 1.87 11.05
CA ASP A 24 -0.88 0.99 12.22
C ASP A 24 0.09 1.60 13.24
N PRO A 25 -0.40 2.13 14.38
CA PRO A 25 0.46 2.73 15.39
C PRO A 25 1.37 1.72 16.11
N LEU A 26 1.14 0.41 15.96
CA LEU A 26 2.04 -0.62 16.51
C LEU A 26 3.23 -0.92 15.60
N ALA A 27 3.17 -0.51 14.33
CA ALA A 27 4.21 -0.82 13.34
C ALA A 27 4.88 0.43 12.74
N PHE A 28 4.16 1.55 12.69
CA PHE A 28 4.61 2.79 12.07
C PHE A 28 4.64 3.94 13.08
N ARG A 29 3.90 5.02 12.83
CA ARG A 29 3.80 6.17 13.72
C ARG A 29 2.98 5.84 14.96
N ALA A 30 3.64 5.70 16.10
CA ALA A 30 3.00 5.45 17.39
C ALA A 30 2.04 6.56 17.83
N ASP A 31 2.20 7.78 17.30
CA ASP A 31 1.30 8.93 17.52
C ASP A 31 0.09 8.96 16.56
N SER A 32 -0.04 7.98 15.66
CA SER A 32 -1.18 7.90 14.73
C SER A 32 -2.49 7.61 15.48
N MET A 33 -3.46 8.51 15.31
CA MET A 33 -4.86 8.30 15.72
C MET A 33 -5.77 7.90 14.54
N LEU A 34 -5.21 7.78 13.33
CA LEU A 34 -5.97 7.47 12.11
C LEU A 34 -6.03 5.96 11.82
N GLY A 35 -5.01 5.23 12.24
CA GLY A 35 -4.80 3.83 11.92
C GLY A 35 -5.58 2.85 12.78
N VAL A 36 -5.37 1.56 12.50
CA VAL A 36 -5.91 0.45 13.29
C VAL A 36 -4.73 -0.35 13.88
N PRO A 37 -4.58 -0.40 15.22
CA PRO A 37 -3.52 -1.17 15.86
C PRO A 37 -3.52 -2.64 15.40
N GLY A 38 -2.38 -3.11 14.87
CA GLY A 38 -2.16 -4.49 14.41
C GLY A 38 -2.61 -4.76 12.97
N LEU A 39 -3.05 -3.75 12.22
CA LEU A 39 -3.47 -3.90 10.83
C LEU A 39 -2.36 -4.50 9.95
N LEU A 40 -1.10 -4.08 10.12
CA LEU A 40 0.00 -4.62 9.32
C LEU A 40 0.22 -6.11 9.59
N SER A 41 0.07 -6.54 10.85
CA SER A 41 0.19 -7.96 11.23
C SER A 41 -0.85 -8.82 10.51
N VAL A 42 -2.12 -8.39 10.51
CA VAL A 42 -3.21 -9.12 9.83
C VAL A 42 -3.04 -9.12 8.32
N TYR A 43 -2.60 -7.99 7.72
CA TYR A 43 -2.29 -7.92 6.29
C TYR A 43 -1.18 -8.90 5.90
N ARG A 44 -0.06 -8.92 6.64
CA ARG A 44 1.06 -9.85 6.40
C ARG A 44 0.68 -11.31 6.59
N ALA A 45 -0.27 -11.60 7.48
CA ALA A 45 -0.81 -12.94 7.69
C ALA A 45 -1.89 -13.34 6.66
N GLY A 46 -2.23 -12.48 5.69
CA GLY A 46 -3.25 -12.75 4.67
C GLY A 46 -4.70 -12.69 5.18
N GLY A 47 -4.94 -12.09 6.36
CA GLY A 47 -6.27 -11.99 6.95
C GLY A 47 -7.15 -10.87 6.37
N VAL A 48 -6.53 -9.89 5.70
CA VAL A 48 -7.17 -8.75 5.04
C VAL A 48 -6.32 -8.31 3.85
N VAL A 49 -6.94 -7.75 2.81
CA VAL A 49 -6.26 -7.11 1.67
C VAL A 49 -6.33 -5.59 1.80
N LEU A 50 -5.23 -4.90 1.51
CA LEU A 50 -5.16 -3.44 1.44
C LEU A 50 -4.98 -2.99 0.00
N ALA A 51 -5.75 -1.99 -0.41
CA ALA A 51 -5.64 -1.34 -1.71
C ALA A 51 -5.45 0.18 -1.53
N ASN A 52 -4.34 0.79 -1.98
CA ASN A 52 -3.13 0.15 -2.51
C ASN A 52 -2.35 -0.62 -1.42
N ALA A 53 -1.44 -1.51 -1.84
CA ALA A 53 -0.56 -2.24 -0.92
C ALA A 53 0.33 -1.27 -0.11
N ILE A 54 0.87 -1.76 1.00
CA ILE A 54 1.86 -1.01 1.78
C ILE A 54 3.21 -1.07 1.04
N GLY A 55 3.93 0.05 1.00
CA GLY A 55 5.27 0.16 0.40
C GLY A 55 5.29 0.52 -1.08
N THR A 56 4.14 0.82 -1.71
CA THR A 56 4.09 1.16 -3.15
C THR A 56 4.85 2.44 -3.48
N GLY A 57 5.07 3.32 -2.51
CA GLY A 57 5.81 4.58 -2.69
C GLY A 57 7.27 4.40 -3.12
N VAL A 58 7.86 3.20 -2.94
CA VAL A 58 9.18 2.93 -3.51
C VAL A 58 9.16 2.98 -5.05
N ALA A 59 8.05 2.62 -5.69
CA ALA A 59 7.98 2.53 -7.14
C ALA A 59 7.73 3.88 -7.83
N ASP A 60 7.12 4.85 -7.12
CA ASP A 60 6.82 6.19 -7.65
C ASP A 60 7.73 7.30 -7.10
N ASP A 61 8.72 6.95 -6.29
CA ASP A 61 9.71 7.90 -5.82
C ASP A 61 10.44 8.57 -6.99
N LYS A 62 10.75 9.85 -6.83
CA LYS A 62 11.41 10.65 -7.88
C LYS A 62 12.76 10.06 -8.29
N SER A 63 13.49 9.42 -7.37
CA SER A 63 14.76 8.75 -7.69
C SER A 63 14.57 7.47 -8.50
N ILE A 64 13.38 6.85 -8.43
CA ILE A 64 13.04 5.65 -9.19
C ILE A 64 12.48 5.99 -10.56
N TYR A 65 11.83 7.15 -10.72
CA TYR A 65 11.24 7.59 -11.98
C TYR A 65 12.13 7.40 -13.23
N PRO A 66 13.43 7.77 -13.25
CA PRO A 66 14.30 7.60 -14.42
C PRO A 66 14.48 6.14 -14.88
N TYR A 67 14.22 5.17 -13.99
CA TYR A 67 14.44 3.74 -14.26
C TYR A 67 13.21 3.03 -14.83
N VAL A 68 12.04 3.69 -14.89
CA VAL A 68 10.81 3.09 -15.45
C VAL A 68 11.01 2.54 -16.88
N PRO A 69 11.70 3.23 -17.81
CA PRO A 69 12.03 2.68 -19.12
C PRO A 69 12.81 1.35 -19.07
N GLU A 70 13.77 1.23 -18.16
CA GLU A 70 14.54 -0.01 -17.99
C GLU A 70 13.70 -1.12 -17.36
N MET A 71 12.79 -0.78 -16.44
CA MET A 71 11.84 -1.75 -15.88
C MET A 71 10.95 -2.35 -16.98
N ILE A 72 10.45 -1.54 -17.92
CA ILE A 72 9.66 -2.04 -19.06
C ILE A 72 10.48 -3.02 -19.89
N ARG A 73 11.72 -2.67 -20.25
CA ARG A 73 12.59 -3.56 -21.03
C ARG A 73 12.93 -4.84 -20.27
N PHE A 74 13.16 -4.75 -18.97
CA PHE A 74 13.54 -5.89 -18.14
C PHE A 74 12.37 -6.85 -17.89
N TYR A 75 11.21 -6.34 -17.46
CA TYR A 75 10.07 -7.17 -17.07
C TYR A 75 9.20 -7.60 -18.25
N LEU A 76 9.11 -6.78 -19.31
CA LEU A 76 8.24 -7.05 -20.46
C LEU A 76 9.00 -7.43 -21.73
N GLY A 77 10.30 -7.13 -21.83
CA GLY A 77 11.08 -7.34 -23.06
C GLY A 77 10.69 -6.38 -24.19
N GLU A 78 10.00 -5.29 -23.87
CA GLU A 78 9.41 -4.35 -24.83
C GLU A 78 10.09 -2.99 -24.79
N GLN A 79 9.88 -2.17 -25.83
CA GLN A 79 10.23 -0.75 -25.78
C GLN A 79 9.12 0.06 -25.10
N PRO A 80 9.44 1.03 -24.24
CA PRO A 80 8.44 1.92 -23.65
C PRO A 80 7.61 2.64 -24.72
N ILE A 81 6.29 2.51 -24.62
CA ILE A 81 5.34 3.19 -25.52
C ILE A 81 5.29 4.69 -25.22
N LEU A 82 5.40 5.06 -23.94
CA LEU A 82 5.41 6.44 -23.47
C LEU A 82 6.80 6.80 -22.96
N SER A 83 7.28 7.98 -23.32
CA SER A 83 8.56 8.52 -22.87
C SER A 83 8.45 9.19 -21.51
N ASN A 84 9.50 9.06 -20.71
CA ASN A 84 9.70 9.92 -19.55
C ASN A 84 10.08 11.35 -19.95
N ILE A 85 9.83 12.29 -19.04
CA ILE A 85 10.33 13.66 -19.13
C ILE A 85 11.78 13.68 -18.60
N PRO A 86 12.72 14.36 -19.29
CA PRO A 86 14.10 14.52 -18.84
C PRO A 86 14.24 15.26 -17.51
#